data_AF-A0A959QKZ9-F1
#
_entry.id   AF-A0A959QKZ9-F1
#
_cell.length_a   1.000
_cell.length_b   1.000
_cell.length_c   1.000
_cell.angle_alpha   90.00
_cell.angle_beta   90.00
_cell.angle_gamma   90.00
#
_symmetry.space_group_name_H-M   'P 1'
#
loop_
_entity.id
_entity.type
_entity.pdbx_description
1 polymer ?
#
loop_
_entity_poly.entity_id
_entity_poly.type
_entity_poly.pdbx_seq_one_letter_code
_entity_poly.pdbx_strand_id
1 'polypeptide(L)' 'VKGNLHIDYILSKTSSITLEVFDMNAKKVVDNNQLYRISGQGSLSVETDILASGLYILKVEFENKTAFIKFLKA' A
#
# COMPACT_ATOMS: atom_id res chain seq x y z
N VAL A 1 -3.71 18.10 -5.29
CA VAL A 1 -3.34 17.17 -6.38
C VAL A 1 -3.49 15.77 -5.82
N LYS A 2 -4.26 14.89 -6.47
CA LYS A 2 -4.41 13.49 -6.05
C LYS A 2 -3.08 12.77 -6.24
N GLY A 3 -2.59 12.10 -5.19
CA GLY A 3 -1.34 11.34 -5.23
C GLY A 3 -1.65 9.86 -5.43
N ASN A 4 -1.02 9.23 -6.40
CA ASN A 4 -1.13 7.79 -6.60
C ASN A 4 0.11 7.11 -6.03
N LEU A 5 -0.10 6.18 -5.09
CA LEU A 5 0.95 5.27 -4.64
C LEU A 5 0.98 4.09 -5.61
N HIS A 6 2.07 3.96 -6.35
CA HIS A 6 2.28 2.84 -7.27
C HIS A 6 3.08 1.75 -6.59
N ILE A 7 2.59 0.51 -6.66
CA ILE A 7 3.21 -0.66 -6.03
C ILE A 7 3.32 -1.75 -7.09
N ASP A 8 4.55 -2.07 -7.48
CA ASP A 8 4.85 -3.26 -8.27
C ASP A 8 4.92 -4.49 -7.37
N TYR A 9 4.38 -5.61 -7.83
CA TYR A 9 4.38 -6.87 -7.08
C TYR A 9 4.75 -8.06 -7.96
N ILE A 10 5.27 -9.10 -7.33
CA ILE A 10 5.50 -10.42 -7.92
C ILE A 10 4.97 -11.46 -6.93
N LEU A 11 3.94 -12.20 -7.31
CA LEU A 11 3.32 -13.24 -6.51
C LEU A 11 3.44 -14.61 -7.18
N SER A 12 3.95 -15.60 -6.45
CA SER A 12 4.12 -16.98 -6.95
C SER A 12 2.81 -17.77 -7.03
N LYS A 13 1.75 -17.31 -6.38
CA LYS A 13 0.39 -17.90 -6.40
C LYS A 13 -0.66 -16.82 -6.18
N THR A 14 -1.90 -17.10 -6.59
CA THR A 14 -3.03 -16.22 -6.33
C THR A 14 -3.23 -16.05 -4.84
N SER A 15 -3.21 -14.82 -4.36
CA SER A 15 -3.51 -14.55 -2.96
C SER A 15 -4.15 -13.18 -2.78
N SER A 16 -4.55 -12.92 -1.53
CA SER A 16 -5.14 -11.65 -1.12
C SER A 16 -4.07 -10.73 -0.54
N ILE A 17 -4.01 -9.50 -1.04
CA ILE A 17 -3.18 -8.43 -0.47
C ILE A 17 -4.10 -7.36 0.13
N THR A 18 -3.74 -6.90 1.32
CA THR A 18 -4.30 -5.69 1.93
C THR A 18 -3.19 -4.65 2.09
N LEU A 19 -3.52 -3.39 1.82
CA LEU A 19 -2.59 -2.27 1.87
C LEU A 19 -3.14 -1.17 2.77
N GLU A 20 -2.35 -0.77 3.76
CA GLU A 20 -2.70 0.29 4.69
C GLU A 20 -1.57 1.33 4.72
N VAL A 21 -1.91 2.62 4.61
CA VAL A 21 -0.93 3.70 4.71
C VAL A 21 -1.08 4.37 6.08
N PHE A 22 0.05 4.54 6.77
CA PHE A 22 0.15 5.20 8.06
C PHE A 22 1.07 6.42 7.95
N ASP A 23 0.79 7.46 8.74
CA ASP A 23 1.73 8.54 8.99
C ASP A 23 2.83 8.13 10.00
N MET A 24 3.79 9.01 10.25
CA MET A 24 4.88 8.77 11.21
C MET A 24 4.44 8.69 12.67
N ASN A 25 3.20 9.08 12.98
CA ASN A 25 2.59 8.94 14.30
C ASN A 25 1.75 7.64 14.41
N ALA A 26 1.90 6.72 13.45
CA ALA A 26 1.14 5.48 13.33
C ALA A 26 -0.37 5.69 13.18
N LYS A 27 -0.82 6.87 12.74
CA LYS A 27 -2.22 7.09 12.39
C LYS A 27 -2.47 6.55 10.99
N LYS A 28 -3.47 5.67 10.85
CA LYS A 28 -3.95 5.20 9.55
C LYS A 28 -4.54 6.38 8.77
N VAL A 29 -4.03 6.63 7.56
CA VAL A 29 -4.40 7.78 6.72
C VAL A 29 -5.10 7.35 5.42
N VAL A 30 -4.97 6.10 4.99
CA VAL A 30 -5.70 5.55 3.85
C VAL A 30 -6.30 4.21 4.26
N ASP A 31 -7.61 4.11 4.12
CA ASP A 31 -8.36 2.87 4.35
C ASP A 31 -8.69 2.21 3.00
N ASN A 32 -7.66 1.61 2.39
CA ASN A 32 -7.87 0.85 1.15
C ASN A 32 -8.04 -0.64 1.49
N ASN A 33 -9.20 -0.98 2.08
CA ASN A 33 -9.63 -2.35 2.33
C ASN A 33 -9.98 -3.13 1.03
N GLN A 34 -9.36 -2.79 -0.09
CA GLN A 34 -9.52 -3.56 -1.33
C GLN A 34 -8.71 -4.84 -1.24
N LEU A 35 -9.42 -5.97 -1.28
CA LEU A 35 -8.83 -7.29 -1.36
C LEU A 35 -8.41 -7.56 -2.81
N TYR A 36 -7.14 -7.41 -3.11
CA TYR A 36 -6.64 -7.73 -4.46
C TYR A 36 -6.35 -9.22 -4.54
N ARG A 37 -7.15 -9.95 -5.35
CA ARG A 37 -6.88 -11.36 -5.71
C ARG A 37 -6.04 -11.39 -6.99
N ILE A 38 -4.73 -11.46 -6.83
CA ILE A 38 -3.77 -11.30 -7.92
C ILE A 38 -2.71 -12.41 -7.90
N SER A 39 -2.21 -12.79 -9.08
CA SER A 39 -1.13 -13.77 -9.30
C SER A 39 -0.16 -13.25 -10.35
N GLY A 40 1.11 -13.68 -10.30
CA GLY A 40 2.12 -13.26 -11.28
C GLY A 40 2.71 -11.88 -10.96
N GLN A 41 3.28 -11.24 -11.96
CA GLN A 41 3.83 -9.88 -11.88
C GLN A 41 2.77 -8.86 -12.31
N GLY A 42 2.66 -7.75 -11.59
CA GLY A 42 1.75 -6.66 -11.94
C GLY A 42 1.99 -5.42 -11.10
N SER A 43 1.09 -4.46 -11.22
CA SER A 43 1.15 -3.22 -10.44
C SER A 43 -0.21 -2.80 -9.92
N LEU A 44 -0.19 -2.11 -8.79
CA LEU A 44 -1.36 -1.54 -8.14
C LEU A 44 -1.17 -0.04 -7.97
N SER A 45 -2.21 0.73 -8.28
CA SER A 45 -2.28 2.15 -7.95
C SER A 45 -3.30 2.34 -6.85
N VAL A 46 -2.84 2.75 -5.67
CA VAL A 46 -3.72 3.19 -4.58
C VAL A 46 -3.89 4.69 -4.69
N GLU A 47 -5.12 5.12 -4.98
CA GLU A 47 -5.48 6.52 -4.90
C GLU A 47 -5.47 6.90 -3.42
N THR A 48 -4.53 7.77 -3.07
CA THR A 48 -4.49 8.35 -1.73
C THR A 48 -5.18 9.70 -1.79
N ASP A 49 -6.19 9.89 -0.94
CA ASP A 49 -6.66 11.25 -0.63
C ASP A 49 -5.46 12.11 -0.26
N ILE A 50 -5.54 13.42 -0.53
CA ILE A 50 -4.41 14.37 -0.52
C ILE A 50 -3.54 14.19 0.74
N LEU A 51 -2.52 13.34 0.64
CA LEU A 51 -1.49 13.20 1.65
C LEU A 51 -0.63 14.46 1.59
N ALA A 52 -0.36 15.05 2.76
CA ALA A 52 0.64 16.10 2.86
C ALA A 52 2.01 15.58 2.38
N SER A 53 2.88 16.48 1.91
CA SER A 53 4.26 16.08 1.65
C SER A 53 4.90 15.63 2.96
N GLY A 54 5.55 14.47 2.96
CA GLY A 54 6.04 13.86 4.20
C GLY A 54 6.46 12.40 4.07
N LEU A 55 6.90 11.85 5.21
CA LEU A 55 7.28 10.45 5.34
C LEU A 55 6.08 9.62 5.79
N TYR A 56 5.91 8.46 5.17
CA TYR A 56 4.80 7.55 5.41
C TYR A 56 5.30 6.10 5.53
N ILE A 57 4.45 5.25 6.09
CA ILE A 57 4.67 3.81 6.22
C ILE A 57 3.54 3.10 5.48
N LEU A 58 3.87 2.32 4.45
CA LEU A 58 2.98 1.36 3.84
C LEU A 58 3.12 0.02 4.57
N LYS A 59 2.01 -0.47 5.12
CA LYS A 59 1.88 -1.83 5.63
C LYS A 59 1.26 -2.70 4.54
N VAL A 60 1.92 -3.80 4.22
CA VAL A 60 1.45 -4.79 3.26
C VAL A 60 1.16 -6.08 4.02
N GLU A 61 -0.08 -6.54 3.97
CA GLU A 61 -0.46 -7.85 4.51
C GLU A 61 -0.72 -8.84 3.37
N PHE A 62 -0.07 -10.00 3.46
CA PHE A 62 -0.17 -11.09 2.49
C PHE A 62 -0.04 -12.43 3.22
N GLU A 63 -1.04 -13.31 3.13
CA GLU A 63 -1.00 -14.66 3.73
C GLU A 63 -0.49 -14.70 5.18
N ASN A 64 -1.04 -13.85 6.04
CA ASN A 64 -0.64 -13.69 7.45
C ASN A 64 0.83 -13.27 7.66
N LYS A 65 1.49 -12.76 6.62
CA LYS A 65 2.79 -12.08 6.72
C LYS A 65 2.57 -10.59 6.53
N THR A 66 3.36 -9.80 7.27
CA THR A 66 3.31 -8.35 7.21
C THR A 66 4.68 -7.80 6.81
N ALA A 67 4.70 -6.89 5.84
CA ALA A 67 5.87 -6.10 5.49
C ALA A 67 5.59 -4.60 5.66
N PHE A 68 6.64 -3.84 5.97
CA PHE A 68 6.56 -2.39 6.16
C PHE A 68 7.54 -1.68 5.23
N ILE A 69 7.05 -0.71 4.46
CA ILE A 69 7.85 0.07 3.51
C ILE A 69 7.73 1.55 3.88
N LYS A 70 8.86 2.22 4.15
CA LYS A 70 8.90 3.67 4.36
C LYS A 70 9.06 4.37 3.02
N PHE A 71 8.24 5.37 2.74
CA PHE A 71 8.32 6.15 1.51
C PHE A 71 8.03 7.64 1.75
N LEU A 72 8.58 8.50 0.89
CA LEU A 72 8.34 9.93 0.91
C LEU A 72 7.31 10.30 -0.16
N LYS A 73 6.30 11.09 0.23
CA LYS A 73 5.47 11.82 -0.71
C LYS A 73 6.07 13.21 -0.89
N ALA A 74 6.56 13.49 -2.11
CA ALA A 74 6.92 14.83 -2.53
C ALA A 74 5.66 15.69 -2.71
#